data_AF-A0A976DKJ2-F1
#
_entry.id   AF-A0A976DKJ2-F1
#
_cell.length_a   1.000
_cell.length_b   1.000
_cell.length_c   1.000
_cell.angle_alpha   90.00
_cell.angle_beta   90.00
_cell.angle_gamma   90.00
#
_symmetry.space_group_name_H-M   'P 1'
#
loop_
_entity.id
_entity.type
_entity.pdbx_description
1 polymer ?
#
loop_
_entity_poly.entity_id
_entity_poly.type
_entity_poly.pdbx_seq_one_letter_code
_entity_poly.pdbx_strand_id
1 'polypeptide(L)'
;MSKPSDNPADPFKKALAEATRTLADDPDMTVTYSVDPAGMSKEGVRLPQVSRRMTRDEVMLARGTADAFALRRRYHDDAVSARYAPTGPLAREIYDAM
;
A
#
# COMPACT_ATOMS: atom_id res chain seq x y z
N MET A 1 21.27 -31.13 -1.77
CA MET A 1 20.09 -30.27 -2.00
C MET A 1 20.41 -28.90 -1.41
N SER A 2 20.45 -27.84 -2.23
CA SER A 2 20.66 -26.48 -1.73
C SER A 2 19.43 -26.08 -0.93
N LYS A 3 19.58 -25.77 0.37
CA LYS A 3 18.51 -25.16 1.15
C LYS A 3 18.16 -23.84 0.47
N PRO A 4 16.88 -23.55 0.14
CA PRO A 4 16.50 -22.21 -0.28
C PRO A 4 17.01 -21.24 0.77
N SER A 5 17.74 -20.22 0.35
CA SER A 5 18.19 -19.18 1.26
C SER A 5 16.97 -18.37 1.68
N ASP A 6 16.30 -18.79 2.75
CA ASP A 6 15.09 -18.16 3.25
C ASP A 6 15.37 -16.66 3.40
N ASN A 7 14.64 -15.83 2.67
CA ASN A 7 14.74 -14.40 2.84
C ASN A 7 13.97 -14.07 4.12
N PRO A 8 14.62 -13.53 5.16
CA PRO A 8 13.95 -13.23 6.42
C PRO A 8 12.77 -12.26 6.26
N ALA A 9 12.74 -11.48 5.18
CA ALA A 9 11.64 -10.58 4.86
C ALA A 9 10.39 -11.28 4.31
N ASP A 10 10.47 -12.52 3.81
CA ASP A 10 9.34 -13.19 3.15
C ASP A 10 8.17 -13.47 4.13
N PRO A 11 8.40 -13.98 5.36
CA PRO A 11 7.33 -14.09 6.36
C PRO A 11 6.69 -12.74 6.69
N PHE A 12 7.49 -11.67 6.79
CA PHE A 12 7.00 -10.32 7.04
C PHE A 12 6.13 -9.82 5.88
N LYS A 13 6.60 -9.95 4.63
CA LYS A 13 5.85 -9.56 3.43
C LYS A 13 4.54 -10.33 3.35
N LYS A 14 4.56 -11.64 3.58
CA LYS A 14 3.33 -12.45 3.61
C LYS A 14 2.35 -11.93 4.68
N ALA A 15 2.81 -11.75 5.91
CA ALA A 15 1.96 -11.26 7.00
C ALA A 15 1.39 -9.86 6.72
N LEU A 16 2.23 -8.96 6.20
CA LEU A 16 1.79 -7.62 5.84
C LEU A 16 0.73 -7.66 4.75
N ALA A 17 0.92 -8.47 3.70
CA ALA A 17 -0.06 -8.62 2.63
C ALA A 17 -1.44 -9.12 3.13
N GLU A 18 -1.47 -10.12 4.01
CA GLU A 18 -2.73 -10.61 4.59
C GLU A 18 -3.39 -9.55 5.48
N ALA A 19 -2.60 -8.84 6.28
CA ALA A 19 -3.11 -7.74 7.10
C ALA A 19 -3.71 -6.63 6.22
N THR A 20 -3.05 -6.24 5.14
CA THR A 20 -3.54 -5.23 4.19
C THR A 20 -4.87 -5.64 3.57
N ARG A 21 -5.00 -6.90 3.10
CA ARG A 21 -6.27 -7.44 2.56
C ARG A 21 -7.40 -7.38 3.58
N THR A 22 -7.09 -7.81 4.81
CA THR A 22 -8.07 -7.83 5.90
C THR A 22 -8.53 -6.42 6.28
N LEU A 23 -7.60 -5.46 6.39
CA LEU A 23 -7.91 -4.07 6.69
C LEU A 23 -8.72 -3.42 5.57
N ALA A 24 -8.39 -3.73 4.31
CA ALA A 24 -9.08 -3.23 3.12
C ALA A 24 -10.49 -3.83 2.93
N ASP A 25 -10.83 -4.91 3.66
CA ASP A 25 -12.04 -5.71 3.44
C ASP A 25 -12.12 -6.28 2.01
N ASP A 26 -10.96 -6.64 1.46
CA ASP A 26 -10.82 -7.14 0.09
C ASP A 26 -9.84 -8.33 0.05
N PRO A 27 -10.35 -9.58 0.11
CA PRO A 27 -9.50 -10.78 0.14
C PRO A 27 -8.84 -11.06 -1.22
N ASP A 28 -9.38 -10.54 -2.32
CA ASP A 28 -8.86 -10.77 -3.67
C ASP A 28 -7.86 -9.68 -4.11
N MET A 29 -7.68 -8.64 -3.28
CA MET A 29 -6.74 -7.56 -3.54
C MET A 29 -5.31 -8.08 -3.71
N THR A 30 -4.71 -7.77 -4.86
CA THR A 30 -3.32 -8.12 -5.13
C THR A 30 -2.38 -7.20 -4.34
N VAL A 31 -1.41 -7.78 -3.64
CA VAL A 31 -0.36 -7.04 -2.92
C VAL A 31 0.99 -7.39 -3.54
N THR A 32 1.69 -6.39 -4.06
CA THR A 32 3.02 -6.54 -4.66
C THR A 32 4.06 -5.70 -3.93
N TYR A 33 5.32 -6.08 -4.05
CA TYR A 33 6.45 -5.34 -3.47
C TYR A 33 7.41 -4.92 -4.59
N SER A 34 7.67 -3.62 -4.72
CA SER A 34 8.57 -3.06 -5.75
C SER A 34 9.49 -1.98 -5.20
N VAL A 35 10.58 -1.72 -5.92
CA VAL A 35 11.43 -0.54 -5.74
C VAL A 35 10.84 0.72 -6.37
N ASP A 36 9.85 0.57 -7.27
CA ASP A 36 9.12 1.68 -7.86
C ASP A 36 8.27 2.41 -6.82
N PRO A 37 7.86 3.67 -7.08
CA PRO A 37 6.96 4.40 -6.19
C PRO A 37 5.72 3.58 -5.83
N ALA A 38 5.36 3.64 -4.54
CA ALA A 38 4.17 2.97 -4.05
C ALA A 38 2.91 3.51 -4.74
N GLY A 39 1.91 2.66 -4.90
CA GLY A 39 0.67 3.05 -5.56
C GLY A 39 -0.46 2.06 -5.30
N MET A 40 -1.67 2.51 -5.60
CA MET A 40 -2.90 1.72 -5.50
C MET A 40 -3.69 1.88 -6.80
N SER A 41 -4.14 0.77 -7.36
CA SER A 41 -5.11 0.72 -8.45
C SER A 41 -6.40 0.05 -7.98
N LYS A 42 -7.34 -0.21 -8.88
CA LYS A 42 -8.57 -0.95 -8.55
C LYS A 42 -8.27 -2.43 -8.27
N GLU A 43 -7.24 -2.97 -8.92
CA GLU A 43 -6.85 -4.38 -8.87
C GLU A 43 -5.97 -4.72 -7.66
N GLY A 44 -5.29 -3.74 -7.08
CA GLY A 44 -4.38 -4.00 -5.97
C GLY A 44 -3.50 -2.84 -5.54
N VAL A 45 -2.53 -3.18 -4.69
CA VAL A 45 -1.55 -2.24 -4.13
C VAL A 45 -0.13 -2.69 -4.45
N ARG A 46 0.72 -1.70 -4.69
CA ARG A 46 2.17 -1.85 -4.81
C ARG A 46 2.80 -1.17 -3.60
N LEU A 47 3.41 -2.00 -2.75
CA LEU A 47 4.08 -1.57 -1.53
C LEU A 47 5.59 -1.41 -1.74
N PRO A 48 6.23 -0.56 -0.92
CA PRO A 48 7.69 -0.45 -0.88
C PRO A 48 8.37 -1.78 -0.62
N GLN A 49 9.46 -2.05 -1.35
CA GLN A 49 10.26 -3.25 -1.17
C GLN A 49 10.93 -3.26 0.22
N VAL A 50 10.83 -4.39 0.92
CA VAL A 50 11.60 -4.66 2.14
C VAL A 50 12.77 -5.57 1.81
N SER A 51 13.99 -5.13 2.17
CA SER A 51 15.21 -5.88 1.89
C SER A 51 15.41 -7.00 2.91
N ARG A 52 16.39 -7.88 2.65
CA ARG A 52 16.80 -8.91 3.61
C ARG A 52 17.26 -8.34 4.96
N ARG A 53 17.69 -7.06 5.00
CA ARG A 53 18.15 -6.40 6.23
C ARG A 53 16.99 -6.04 7.15
N MET A 54 15.78 -5.88 6.60
CA MET A 54 14.57 -5.51 7.34
C MET A 54 14.83 -4.37 8.32
N THR A 55 15.45 -3.29 7.83
CA THR A 55 15.73 -2.15 8.70
C THR A 55 14.41 -1.59 9.23
N ARG A 56 14.46 -0.95 10.40
CA ARG A 56 13.26 -0.35 10.99
C ARG A 56 12.57 0.59 10.01
N ASP A 57 13.33 1.39 9.27
CA ASP A 57 12.78 2.36 8.33
C ASP A 57 12.10 1.69 7.14
N GLU A 58 12.67 0.62 6.59
CA GLU A 58 12.03 -0.17 5.52
C GLU A 58 10.71 -0.79 6.00
N VAL A 59 10.71 -1.40 7.18
CA VAL A 59 9.53 -2.03 7.77
C VAL A 59 8.44 -1.01 8.06
N MET A 60 8.81 0.14 8.65
CA MET A 60 7.87 1.20 8.99
C MET A 60 7.30 1.86 7.74
N LEU A 61 8.12 2.10 6.72
CA LEU A 61 7.67 2.66 5.45
C LEU A 61 6.67 1.70 4.77
N ALA A 62 7.03 0.42 4.61
CA ALA A 62 6.16 -0.56 3.97
C ALA A 62 4.82 -0.72 4.70
N ARG A 63 4.85 -0.77 6.04
CA ARG A 63 3.65 -0.87 6.87
C ARG A 63 2.77 0.38 6.80
N GLY A 64 3.36 1.56 6.96
CA GLY A 64 2.62 2.83 6.91
C GLY A 64 1.92 3.02 5.56
N THR A 65 2.59 2.68 4.46
CA THR A 65 2.00 2.69 3.12
C THR A 65 0.88 1.66 2.97
N ALA A 66 1.08 0.43 3.46
CA ALA A 66 0.06 -0.61 3.45
C ALA A 66 -1.22 -0.22 4.20
N ASP A 67 -1.07 0.24 5.44
CA ASP A 67 -2.19 0.64 6.28
C ASP A 67 -2.94 1.83 5.65
N ALA A 68 -2.23 2.83 5.11
CA ALA A 68 -2.84 3.97 4.42
C ALA A 68 -3.65 3.54 3.18
N PHE A 69 -3.11 2.67 2.33
CA PHE A 69 -3.83 2.18 1.16
C PHE A 69 -5.00 1.27 1.52
N ALA A 70 -4.86 0.40 2.52
CA ALA A 70 -5.96 -0.45 2.97
C ALA A 70 -7.14 0.38 3.48
N LEU A 71 -6.87 1.38 4.33
CA LEU A 71 -7.91 2.27 4.83
C LEU A 71 -8.54 3.10 3.71
N ARG A 72 -7.74 3.61 2.76
CA ARG A 72 -8.26 4.30 1.59
C ARG A 72 -9.17 3.38 0.76
N ARG A 73 -8.74 2.15 0.48
CA ARG A 73 -9.53 1.16 -0.30
C ARG A 73 -10.87 0.83 0.36
N ARG A 74 -10.91 0.78 1.69
CA ARG A 74 -12.12 0.46 2.46
C ARG A 74 -13.09 1.63 2.60
N TYR A 75 -12.57 2.83 2.84
CA TYR A 75 -13.39 3.96 3.31
C TYR A 75 -13.48 5.12 2.32
N HIS A 76 -12.65 5.15 1.27
CA HIS A 76 -12.75 6.19 0.25
C HIS A 76 -13.87 5.90 -0.73
N ASP A 77 -14.74 6.89 -0.93
CA ASP A 77 -15.78 6.87 -1.95
C ASP A 77 -15.45 7.90 -3.02
N ASP A 78 -15.20 7.43 -4.25
CA ASP A 78 -14.80 8.26 -5.38
C ASP A 78 -15.89 9.28 -5.76
N ALA A 79 -17.17 8.93 -5.64
CA ALA A 79 -18.29 9.80 -5.99
C ALA A 79 -18.43 10.93 -4.97
N VAL A 80 -18.30 10.63 -3.68
CA VAL A 80 -18.27 11.64 -2.61
C VAL A 80 -17.05 12.54 -2.77
N SER A 81 -15.87 11.97 -3.01
CA SER A 81 -14.65 12.76 -3.25
C SER A 81 -14.77 13.69 -4.45
N ALA A 82 -15.36 13.22 -5.55
CA ALA A 82 -15.61 14.03 -6.74
C ALA A 82 -16.65 15.14 -6.48
N ARG A 83 -17.68 14.87 -5.68
CA ARG A 83 -18.72 15.87 -5.34
C ARG A 83 -18.17 17.04 -4.52
N TYR A 84 -17.25 16.76 -3.59
CA TYR A 84 -16.64 17.78 -2.73
C TYR A 84 -15.30 18.29 -3.25
N ALA A 85 -14.93 17.92 -4.48
CA ALA A 85 -13.75 18.39 -5.15
C ALA A 85 -13.75 19.92 -5.31
N PRO A 86 -12.67 20.62 -4.96
CA PRO A 86 -12.56 22.04 -5.29
C PRO A 86 -12.46 22.24 -6.79
N THR A 87 -13.04 23.35 -7.26
CA THR A 87 -13.01 23.74 -8.66
C THR A 87 -11.73 24.50 -9.00
N GLY A 88 -11.17 24.23 -10.17
CA GLY A 88 -9.96 24.90 -10.66
C GLY A 88 -8.69 24.08 -10.42
N PRO A 89 -7.75 24.04 -11.39
CA PRO A 89 -6.57 23.16 -11.31
C PRO A 89 -5.71 23.36 -10.05
N LEU A 90 -5.40 24.61 -9.70
CA LEU A 90 -4.55 24.93 -8.54
C LEU A 90 -5.18 24.48 -7.21
N ALA A 91 -6.48 24.73 -7.04
CA ALA A 91 -7.18 24.33 -5.82
C ALA A 91 -7.24 22.81 -5.68
N ARG A 92 -7.36 22.10 -6.82
CA ARG A 92 -7.34 20.64 -6.85
C ARG A 92 -5.96 20.07 -6.54
N GLU A 93 -4.90 20.63 -7.11
CA GLU A 93 -3.53 20.21 -6.81
C GLU A 93 -3.17 20.39 -5.33
N ILE A 94 -3.58 21.52 -4.72
CA ILE A 94 -3.38 21.74 -3.29
C ILE A 94 -4.17 20.72 -2.46
N TYR A 95 -5.43 20.47 -2.83
CA TYR A 95 -6.29 19.52 -2.14
C TYR A 95 -5.77 18.08 -2.21
N ASP A 96 -5.26 17.66 -3.38
CA ASP A 96 -4.74 16.31 -3.59
C ASP A 96 -3.34 16.11 -2.97
N ALA A 97 -2.61 17.20 -2.66
CA ALA A 97 -1.30 17.15 -2.01
C ALA A 97 -1.36 17.10 -0.48
N MET A 98 -2.51 17.37 0.13
CA MET A 98 -2.74 17.29 1.58
C MET A 98 -3.18 15.89 2.02
#